data_AF-A0A2N2M4P6-F1
#
_entry.id   AF-A0A2N2M4P6-F1
#
_cell.length_a   1.000
_cell.length_b   1.000
_cell.length_c   1.000
_cell.angle_alpha   90.00
_cell.angle_beta   90.00
_cell.angle_gamma   90.00
#
_symmetry.space_group_name_H-M   'P 1'
#
loop_
_entity.id
_entity.type
_entity.pdbx_description
1 polymer ?
#
loop_
_entity_poly.entity_id
_entity_poly.type
_entity_poly.pdbx_seq_one_letter_code
_entity_poly.pdbx_strand_id
1 'polypeptide(L)'
;LRSLYQSLVPPIVQAAEAFSNGGTRRLVYRENDEIVAFVESSTGPNGLYLRPLIHPAVLDISALLNALFSQFTDIGQPVYLQVRSYQAWLLNTLEIIGGESSSQFTLLVKHLAILQRNGVIITNGKLVNNRQVEPSAPMVSHLSVDEPPSPH
;
A
#
# COMPACT_ATOMS: atom_id res chain seq x y z
N LEU A 1 -16.72 -3.12 5.74
CA LEU A 1 -16.14 -3.36 4.40
C LEU A 1 -14.73 -2.83 4.26
N ARG A 2 -14.49 -1.51 4.29
CA ARG A 2 -13.13 -0.95 4.20
C ARG A 2 -12.18 -1.50 5.27
N SER A 3 -12.64 -1.57 6.52
CA SER A 3 -11.84 -2.13 7.62
C SER A 3 -11.47 -3.61 7.39
N LEU A 4 -12.41 -4.44 6.92
CA LEU A 4 -12.16 -5.83 6.55
C LEU A 4 -11.16 -5.95 5.39
N TYR A 5 -11.28 -5.10 4.38
CA TYR A 5 -10.30 -5.05 3.28
C TYR A 5 -8.90 -4.70 3.79
N GLN A 6 -8.80 -3.66 4.61
CA GLN A 6 -7.53 -3.19 5.14
C GLN A 6 -6.87 -4.18 6.11
N SER A 7 -7.65 -5.02 6.79
CA SER A 7 -7.12 -6.04 7.70
C SER A 7 -6.64 -7.31 6.97
N LEU A 8 -7.27 -7.67 5.85
CA LEU A 8 -6.99 -8.92 5.14
C LEU A 8 -6.07 -8.78 3.93
N VAL A 9 -6.09 -7.62 3.27
CA VAL A 9 -5.30 -7.41 2.05
C VAL A 9 -3.90 -6.92 2.40
N PRO A 10 -2.81 -7.56 1.94
CA PRO A 10 -1.45 -7.11 2.26
C PRO A 10 -1.17 -5.66 1.84
N PRO A 11 -0.39 -4.87 2.61
CA PRO A 11 -0.13 -3.45 2.30
C PRO A 11 0.43 -3.20 0.88
N ILE A 12 1.31 -4.08 0.40
CA ILE A 12 1.85 -3.99 -0.97
C ILE A 12 0.77 -4.15 -2.04
N VAL A 13 -0.23 -5.00 -1.77
CA VAL A 13 -1.38 -5.17 -2.67
C VAL A 13 -2.30 -3.96 -2.56
N GLN A 14 -2.53 -3.41 -1.36
CA GLN A 14 -3.33 -2.18 -1.19
C GLN A 14 -2.72 -0.98 -1.95
N ALA A 15 -1.39 -0.90 -2.01
CA ALA A 15 -0.70 0.16 -2.77
C ALA A 15 -0.88 0.02 -4.29
N ALA A 16 -1.05 -1.22 -4.79
CA ALA A 16 -1.28 -1.50 -6.20
C ALA A 16 -2.78 -1.51 -6.58
N GLU A 17 -3.65 -1.91 -5.66
CA GLU A 17 -5.10 -2.07 -5.84
C GLU A 17 -5.84 -1.23 -4.78
N ALA A 18 -6.25 -0.02 -5.18
CA ALA A 18 -7.03 0.85 -4.31
C ALA A 18 -8.43 0.28 -4.08
N PHE A 19 -8.88 0.27 -2.82
CA PHE A 19 -10.26 -0.07 -2.47
C PHE A 19 -11.22 0.98 -3.05
N SER A 20 -12.09 0.60 -3.98
CA SER A 20 -13.08 1.51 -4.56
C SER A 20 -14.37 1.50 -3.73
N ASN A 21 -14.79 2.65 -3.20
CA ASN A 21 -16.02 2.73 -2.40
C ASN A 21 -17.30 2.85 -3.24
N GLY A 22 -17.22 3.12 -4.55
CA GLY A 22 -18.37 3.49 -5.38
C GLY A 22 -18.73 2.51 -6.49
N GLY A 23 -20.04 2.32 -6.72
CA GLY A 23 -20.62 1.76 -7.95
C GLY A 23 -20.79 0.24 -8.02
N THR A 24 -19.94 -0.54 -7.35
CA THR A 24 -19.99 -2.01 -7.44
C THR A 24 -20.95 -2.60 -6.41
N ARG A 25 -21.93 -3.39 -6.88
CA ARG A 25 -22.81 -4.18 -6.00
C ARG A 25 -21.98 -5.22 -5.24
N ARG A 26 -22.29 -5.37 -3.96
CA ARG A 26 -21.60 -6.29 -3.05
C ARG A 26 -22.62 -7.12 -2.29
N LEU A 27 -22.39 -8.43 -2.23
CA LEU A 27 -23.04 -9.29 -1.25
C LEU A 27 -22.14 -9.36 -0.02
N VAL A 28 -22.73 -9.34 1.17
CA VAL A 28 -22.02 -9.39 2.44
C VAL A 28 -22.49 -10.58 3.25
N TYR A 29 -21.57 -11.21 3.95
CA TYR A 29 -21.87 -12.27 4.90
C TYR A 29 -21.52 -11.79 6.31
N ARG A 30 -22.42 -12.06 7.25
CA ARG A 30 -22.32 -11.61 8.63
C ARG A 30 -22.37 -12.78 9.60
N GLU A 31 -21.49 -12.74 10.59
CA GLU A 31 -21.54 -13.59 11.78
C GLU A 31 -21.58 -12.70 13.01
N ASN A 32 -22.53 -12.94 13.92
CA ASN A 32 -22.69 -12.14 15.14
C ASN A 32 -22.78 -10.62 14.87
N ASP A 33 -23.48 -10.23 13.81
CA ASP A 33 -23.62 -8.85 13.29
C ASP A 33 -22.34 -8.22 12.70
N GLU A 34 -21.21 -8.92 12.73
CA GLU A 34 -19.95 -8.48 12.11
C GLU A 34 -19.85 -8.93 10.64
N ILE A 35 -19.41 -8.03 9.75
CA ILE A 35 -19.14 -8.40 8.36
C ILE A 35 -17.80 -9.11 8.28
N VAL A 36 -17.85 -10.43 8.09
CA VAL A 36 -16.66 -11.30 8.00
C VAL A 36 -16.33 -11.70 6.56
N ALA A 37 -17.23 -11.48 5.62
CA ALA A 37 -16.91 -11.62 4.20
C ALA A 37 -17.74 -10.68 3.31
N PHE A 38 -17.22 -10.38 2.13
CA PHE A 38 -17.99 -9.81 1.05
C PHE A 38 -17.53 -10.35 -0.30
N VAL A 39 -18.37 -10.20 -1.32
CA VAL A 39 -18.02 -10.48 -2.70
C VAL A 39 -18.48 -9.34 -3.58
N GLU A 40 -17.62 -8.94 -4.51
CA GLU A 40 -17.97 -8.07 -5.63
C GLU A 40 -18.22 -8.90 -6.87
N SER A 41 -19.23 -8.52 -7.65
CA SER A 41 -19.59 -9.20 -8.89
C SER A 41 -19.45 -8.28 -10.10
N SER A 42 -18.84 -8.76 -11.17
CA SER A 42 -18.79 -8.09 -12.47
C SER A 42 -19.15 -9.07 -13.59
N THR A 43 -20.04 -8.67 -14.49
CA THR A 43 -20.43 -9.50 -15.65
C THR A 43 -19.45 -9.24 -16.80
N GLY A 44 -18.97 -10.32 -17.43
CA GLY A 44 -18.15 -10.27 -18.63
C GLY A 44 -18.75 -11.15 -19.74
N PRO A 45 -18.15 -11.15 -20.95
CA PRO A 45 -18.66 -11.89 -22.09
C PRO A 45 -18.67 -13.41 -21.88
N ASN A 46 -17.79 -13.93 -21.00
CA ASN A 46 -17.66 -15.36 -20.73
C ASN A 46 -18.40 -15.83 -19.47
N GLY A 47 -19.03 -14.92 -18.72
CA GLY A 47 -19.76 -15.25 -17.50
C GLY A 47 -19.61 -14.23 -16.38
N LEU A 48 -19.96 -14.66 -15.16
CA LEU A 48 -19.89 -13.83 -13.95
C LEU A 48 -18.51 -13.96 -13.30
N TYR A 49 -17.87 -12.83 -13.02
CA TYR A 49 -16.63 -12.79 -12.27
C TYR A 49 -16.88 -12.30 -10.84
N LEU A 50 -16.50 -13.13 -9.87
CA LEU A 50 -16.65 -12.89 -8.45
C LEU A 50 -15.29 -12.61 -7.81
N ARG A 51 -15.21 -11.54 -7.02
CA ARG A 51 -14.04 -11.11 -6.25
C ARG A 51 -14.36 -11.22 -4.76
N PRO A 52 -14.10 -12.37 -4.12
CA PRO A 52 -14.40 -12.57 -2.72
C PRO A 52 -13.29 -12.00 -1.83
N LEU A 53 -13.69 -11.47 -0.68
CA LEU A 53 -12.81 -11.25 0.46
C LEU A 53 -13.45 -11.90 1.68
N ILE A 54 -12.83 -12.96 2.17
CA ILE A 54 -13.35 -13.81 3.25
C ILE A 54 -12.34 -13.78 4.39
N HIS A 55 -12.82 -13.54 5.61
CA HIS A 55 -11.99 -13.63 6.81
C HIS A 55 -11.61 -15.09 7.08
N PRO A 56 -10.34 -15.42 7.36
CA PRO A 56 -9.88 -16.80 7.55
C PRO A 56 -10.44 -17.48 8.81
N ALA A 57 -11.01 -16.70 9.74
CA ALA A 57 -11.66 -17.23 10.94
C ALA A 57 -13.10 -17.73 10.72
N VAL A 58 -13.64 -17.63 9.50
CA VAL A 58 -14.93 -18.25 9.17
C VAL A 58 -14.80 -19.77 9.34
N LEU A 59 -15.64 -20.35 10.20
CA LEU A 59 -15.56 -21.77 10.57
C LEU A 59 -15.98 -22.70 9.43
N ASP A 60 -17.10 -22.40 8.78
CA ASP A 60 -17.66 -23.23 7.71
C ASP A 60 -17.58 -22.55 6.35
N ILE A 61 -16.37 -22.53 5.79
CA ILE A 61 -16.09 -21.94 4.48
C ILE A 61 -16.84 -22.68 3.37
N SER A 62 -17.00 -24.00 3.47
CA SER A 62 -17.73 -24.81 2.49
C SER A 62 -19.20 -24.39 2.42
N ALA A 63 -19.86 -24.25 3.57
CA ALA A 63 -21.24 -23.77 3.62
C ALA A 63 -21.36 -22.34 3.09
N LEU A 64 -20.44 -21.44 3.46
CA LEU A 64 -20.41 -20.07 2.94
C LEU A 64 -20.30 -20.03 1.41
N LEU A 65 -19.37 -20.80 0.83
CA LEU A 65 -19.16 -20.84 -0.61
C LEU A 65 -20.35 -21.47 -1.34
N ASN A 66 -20.92 -22.56 -0.83
CA ASN A 66 -22.12 -23.16 -1.40
C ASN A 66 -23.31 -22.18 -1.39
N ALA A 67 -23.53 -21.50 -0.26
CA ALA A 67 -24.56 -20.48 -0.14
C ALA A 67 -24.30 -19.27 -1.06
N LEU A 68 -23.04 -18.93 -1.31
CA LEU A 68 -22.68 -17.90 -2.29
C LEU A 68 -23.02 -18.35 -3.72
N PHE A 69 -22.62 -19.55 -4.12
CA PHE A 69 -22.85 -20.05 -5.47
C PHE A 69 -24.33 -20.33 -5.78
N SER A 70 -25.13 -20.70 -4.77
CA SER A 70 -26.58 -20.85 -4.94
C SER A 70 -27.26 -19.54 -5.35
N GLN A 71 -26.71 -18.38 -5.00
CA GLN A 71 -27.23 -17.05 -5.44
C GLN A 71 -27.08 -16.84 -6.95
N PHE A 72 -26.26 -17.66 -7.62
CA PHE A 72 -25.87 -17.51 -9.01
C PHE A 72 -26.11 -18.78 -9.82
N THR A 73 -26.93 -19.71 -9.35
CA THR A 73 -27.23 -20.93 -10.11
C THR A 73 -28.16 -20.65 -11.30
N ASP A 74 -29.09 -19.71 -11.15
CA ASP A 74 -30.16 -19.46 -12.15
C ASP A 74 -29.75 -18.52 -13.31
N ILE A 75 -28.55 -17.93 -13.26
CA ILE A 75 -28.09 -16.96 -14.28
C ILE A 75 -27.64 -17.62 -15.59
N GLY A 76 -27.54 -18.96 -15.65
CA GLY A 76 -27.26 -19.70 -16.88
C GLY A 76 -25.89 -19.42 -17.53
N GLN A 77 -24.96 -18.82 -16.78
CA GLN A 77 -23.62 -18.48 -17.24
C GLN A 77 -22.55 -19.02 -16.27
N PRO A 78 -21.34 -19.36 -16.75
CA PRO A 78 -20.25 -19.78 -15.89
C PRO A 78 -19.93 -18.73 -14.81
N VAL A 79 -19.60 -19.20 -13.60
CA VAL A 79 -19.19 -18.36 -12.47
C VAL A 79 -17.71 -18.58 -12.23
N TYR A 80 -16.93 -17.51 -12.33
CA TYR A 80 -15.50 -17.50 -12.06
C TYR A 80 -15.25 -16.83 -10.73
N LEU A 81 -14.47 -17.46 -9.85
CA LEU A 81 -14.07 -16.91 -8.56
C LEU A 81 -12.59 -16.53 -8.57
N GLN A 82 -12.27 -15.30 -8.20
CA GLN A 82 -10.90 -14.86 -7.99
C GLN A 82 -10.35 -15.48 -6.69
N VAL A 83 -9.16 -16.07 -6.77
CA VAL A 83 -8.35 -16.43 -5.59
C VAL A 83 -7.01 -15.72 -5.68
N ARG A 84 -6.70 -14.91 -4.67
CA ARG A 84 -5.39 -14.27 -4.55
C ARG A 84 -4.43 -15.16 -3.78
N SER A 85 -3.12 -14.96 -3.95
CA SER A 85 -2.10 -15.76 -3.25
C SER A 85 -2.23 -15.71 -1.72
N TYR A 86 -2.64 -14.57 -1.16
CA TYR A 86 -2.91 -14.44 0.28
C TYR A 86 -4.23 -15.11 0.73
N GLN A 87 -5.02 -15.62 -0.23
CA GLN A 87 -6.24 -16.40 -0.02
C GLN A 87 -6.08 -17.85 -0.49
N ALA A 88 -4.84 -18.34 -0.68
CA ALA A 88 -4.58 -19.70 -1.17
C ALA A 88 -5.19 -20.80 -0.27
N TRP A 89 -5.48 -20.49 0.99
CA TRP A 89 -6.20 -21.37 1.91
C TRP A 89 -7.62 -21.75 1.43
N LEU A 90 -8.22 -20.98 0.52
CA LEU A 90 -9.51 -21.31 -0.10
C LEU A 90 -9.43 -22.44 -1.13
N LEU A 91 -8.26 -22.71 -1.69
CA LEU A 91 -8.11 -23.60 -2.85
C LEU A 91 -8.60 -25.02 -2.55
N ASN A 92 -8.22 -25.58 -1.41
CA ASN A 92 -8.64 -26.92 -1.01
C ASN A 92 -10.17 -27.02 -0.89
N THR A 93 -10.80 -26.01 -0.29
CA THR A 93 -12.27 -25.97 -0.17
C THR A 93 -12.94 -25.83 -1.53
N LEU A 94 -12.38 -25.00 -2.42
CA LEU A 94 -12.89 -24.83 -3.78
C LEU A 94 -12.82 -26.12 -4.59
N GLU A 95 -11.73 -26.88 -4.46
CA GLU A 95 -11.58 -28.18 -5.11
C GLU A 95 -12.61 -29.20 -4.60
N ILE A 96 -12.83 -29.26 -3.28
CA ILE A 96 -13.82 -30.16 -2.66
C ILE A 96 -15.24 -29.90 -3.18
N ILE A 97 -15.61 -28.64 -3.43
CA ILE A 97 -16.93 -28.27 -3.94
C ILE A 97 -17.02 -28.30 -5.48
N GLY A 98 -16.02 -28.89 -6.15
CA GLY A 98 -16.02 -29.10 -7.60
C GLY A 98 -15.54 -27.91 -8.43
N GLY A 99 -14.82 -26.97 -7.83
CA GLY A 99 -14.20 -25.85 -8.53
C GLY A 99 -13.05 -26.30 -9.42
N GLU A 100 -13.01 -25.79 -10.65
CA GLU A 100 -11.94 -26.06 -11.61
C GLU A 100 -10.94 -24.89 -11.68
N SER A 101 -9.64 -25.20 -11.66
CA SER A 101 -8.60 -24.19 -11.84
C SER A 101 -8.50 -23.77 -13.30
N SER A 102 -8.92 -22.54 -13.61
CA SER A 102 -8.90 -22.02 -14.99
C SER A 102 -7.54 -21.45 -15.40
N SER A 103 -6.99 -20.47 -14.68
CA SER A 103 -5.78 -19.75 -15.09
C SER A 103 -5.08 -19.10 -13.89
N GLN A 104 -3.75 -19.08 -13.93
CA GLN A 104 -2.92 -18.43 -12.91
C GLN A 104 -2.21 -17.22 -13.51
N PHE A 105 -2.20 -16.11 -12.77
CA PHE A 105 -1.58 -14.86 -13.19
C PHE A 105 -0.67 -14.33 -12.08
N THR A 106 0.45 -13.73 -12.45
CA THR A 106 1.40 -13.12 -11.51
C THR A 106 1.40 -11.59 -11.69
N LEU A 107 1.25 -10.86 -10.58
CA LEU A 107 1.32 -9.39 -10.58
C LEU A 107 2.79 -8.93 -10.46
N LEU A 108 3.24 -8.10 -11.39
CA LEU A 108 4.53 -7.41 -11.31
C LEU A 108 4.32 -5.94 -10.93
N VAL A 109 4.80 -5.54 -9.75
CA VAL A 109 4.77 -4.14 -9.30
C VAL A 109 6.15 -3.52 -9.53
N LYS A 110 6.22 -2.44 -10.32
CA LYS A 110 7.45 -1.67 -10.54
C LYS A 110 7.44 -0.42 -9.65
N HIS A 111 8.31 -0.38 -8.65
CA HIS A 111 8.58 0.84 -7.87
C HIS A 111 9.59 1.71 -8.62
N LEU A 112 9.09 2.57 -9.50
CA LEU A 112 9.93 3.54 -10.19
C LEU A 112 10.28 4.67 -9.22
N ALA A 113 11.55 4.76 -8.83
CA ALA A 113 12.07 5.91 -8.10
C ALA A 113 12.54 6.97 -9.11
N ILE A 114 12.03 8.20 -8.99
CA ILE A 114 12.62 9.34 -9.70
C ILE A 114 13.88 9.72 -8.91
N LEU A 115 15.06 9.59 -9.52
CA LEU A 115 16.29 10.18 -9.00
C LEU A 115 16.13 11.70 -8.98
N GLN A 116 15.79 12.27 -7.81
CA GLN A 116 15.89 13.71 -7.61
C GLN A 116 17.38 14.09 -7.49
N ARG A 117 17.92 14.71 -8.53
CA ARG A 117 19.18 15.44 -8.42
C ARG A 117 18.91 16.64 -7.50
N ASN A 118 19.39 16.59 -6.26
CA ASN A 118 19.45 17.75 -5.40
C ASN A 118 20.41 18.78 -6.04
N GLY A 119 19.87 19.70 -6.83
CA GLY A 119 20.57 20.90 -7.25
C GLY A 119 20.70 21.83 -6.04
N VAL A 120 21.69 21.59 -5.18
CA VAL A 120 22.08 22.54 -4.15
C VAL A 120 22.65 23.77 -4.85
N ILE A 121 21.83 24.80 -5.03
CA ILE A 121 22.33 26.13 -5.38
C ILE A 121 22.76 26.79 -4.08
N ILE A 122 24.06 26.82 -3.81
CA ILE A 122 24.62 27.64 -2.73
C ILE A 122 24.57 29.11 -3.21
N THR A 123 23.57 29.87 -2.77
CA THR A 123 23.54 31.32 -2.97
C THR A 123 24.33 32.01 -1.85
N ASN A 124 25.66 32.11 -1.99
CA ASN A 124 26.51 32.97 -1.13
C ASN A 124 26.32 34.46 -1.52
N GLY A 125 25.11 34.99 -1.35
CA GLY A 125 24.74 36.29 -1.92
C GLY A 125 23.99 37.23 -0.98
N LYS A 126 24.14 37.09 0.34
CA LYS A 126 23.43 37.97 1.29
C LYS A 126 24.20 38.21 2.59
N LEU A 127 25.41 38.77 2.49
CA LEU A 127 26.01 39.54 3.59
C LEU A 127 26.98 40.62 3.08
N VAL A 128 26.57 41.33 2.03
CA VAL A 128 27.24 42.56 1.60
C VAL A 128 26.15 43.58 1.26
N ASN A 129 25.69 44.32 2.27
CA ASN A 129 25.35 45.74 2.09
C ASN A 129 25.15 46.45 3.44
N ASN A 130 25.65 47.68 3.51
CA ASN A 130 25.42 48.71 4.52
C ASN A 130 26.20 48.69 5.84
N ARG A 131 27.51 48.91 5.74
CA ARG A 131 28.17 49.92 6.60
C ARG A 131 29.32 50.60 5.84
N GLN A 132 28.99 51.70 5.16
CA GLN A 132 29.99 52.73 4.84
C GLN A 132 30.28 53.51 6.13
N VAL A 133 31.52 53.44 6.61
CA VAL A 133 32.18 54.52 7.34
C VAL A 133 33.60 54.60 6.77
N GLU A 134 34.01 55.83 6.46
CA GLU A 134 35.20 56.29 5.74
C GLU A 134 36.55 55.98 6.42
N PRO A 135 37.69 56.21 5.73
CA PRO A 135 38.94 55.46 5.90
C PRO A 135 39.87 56.07 6.95
N SER A 136 40.54 55.23 7.75
CA SER A 136 41.76 55.60 8.47
C SER A 136 42.82 54.52 8.28
N ALA A 137 43.93 54.94 7.69
CA ALA A 137 45.12 54.14 7.46
C ALA A 137 45.94 53.95 8.77
N PRO A 138 47.08 53.25 8.71
CA PRO A 138 47.42 52.08 9.51
C PRO A 138 48.01 52.42 10.89
N MET A 139 48.05 51.45 11.81
CA MET A 139 48.92 51.55 12.98
C MET A 139 49.56 50.19 13.32
N VAL A 140 50.83 50.07 12.94
CA VAL A 140 51.79 49.12 13.51
C VAL A 140 52.25 49.71 14.84
N SER A 141 52.28 48.91 15.91
CA SER A 141 53.06 49.27 17.10
C SER A 141 53.71 48.04 17.73
N HIS A 142 54.98 48.23 18.08
CA HIS A 142 56.00 47.30 18.58
C HIS A 142 55.84 46.94 20.09
N LEU A 143 56.41 45.77 20.44
CA LEU A 143 57.15 45.30 21.66
C LEU A 143 56.82 45.88 23.06
N SER A 144 56.84 45.11 24.17
CA SER A 144 57.95 44.31 24.75
C SER A 144 57.41 43.27 25.76
N VAL A 145 57.85 42.01 25.75
CA VAL A 145 58.86 41.35 26.65
C VAL A 145 58.59 41.51 28.16
N ASP A 146 58.32 40.38 28.84
CA ASP A 146 59.05 40.02 30.07
C ASP A 146 59.09 38.48 30.29
N GLU A 147 60.18 38.04 30.92
CA GLU A 147 60.85 36.72 30.90
C GLU A 147 60.38 35.74 32.03
N PRO A 148 60.64 34.41 31.99
CA PRO A 148 60.01 33.42 32.88
C PRO A 148 60.81 33.13 34.16
N PRO A 149 60.21 32.49 35.17
CA PRO A 149 60.95 31.98 36.33
C PRO A 149 61.34 30.49 36.19
N SER A 150 62.62 30.17 36.45
CA SER A 150 63.10 28.85 36.90
C SER A 150 63.09 28.83 38.44
N PRO A 151 62.69 27.73 39.12
CA PRO A 151 63.64 26.74 39.67
C PRO A 151 63.04 25.30 39.67
N HIS A 152 63.74 24.16 39.85
CA HIS A 152 64.87 23.72 40.65
C HIS A 152 65.58 22.55 39.96
#